data_AF-A0ABD3UIQ9-F1
#
_entry.id   AF-A0ABD3UIQ9-F1
#
_cell.length_a   1.000
_cell.length_b   1.000
_cell.length_c   1.000
_cell.angle_alpha   90.00
_cell.angle_beta   90.00
_cell.angle_gamma   90.00
#
_symmetry.space_group_name_H-M   'P 1'
#
loop_
_entity.id
_entity.type
_entity.pdbx_description
1 polymer ?
#
loop_
_entity_poly.entity_id
_entity_poly.type
_entity_poly.pdbx_seq_one_letter_code
_entity_poly.pdbx_strand_id
1 'polypeptide(L)'
;MASFIVLLTAVLPLMAKCFLFNGPNWNNLRVTWGMNPFNYNNYATMPRTEQDAILKGFVMKSNCNATRNFVGKRYWKDEDPSVMLLYDVNGYIAGIQIGIAKGLKTGSGDNYPFQQQINAPFVDDGDLYIITAYFTDPATVCTIGRTESDFRTHGTGNVLHIQNGTLPTDVITAPTHEKDLTSTEWTEGKCFPSMELW
;
A
#
# COMPACT_ATOMS: atom_id res chain seq x y z
N MET A 1 66.95 -16.24 -2.22
CA MET A 1 66.53 -14.86 -1.88
C MET A 1 66.27 -14.15 -3.21
N ALA A 2 65.10 -13.61 -3.56
CA ALA A 2 63.82 -13.41 -2.88
C ALA A 2 62.68 -13.67 -3.88
N SER A 3 61.55 -14.16 -3.40
CA SER A 3 60.34 -14.51 -4.17
C SER A 3 59.33 -13.36 -4.15
N PHE A 4 58.81 -13.02 -5.34
CA PHE A 4 57.40 -12.96 -5.74
C PHE A 4 56.31 -12.31 -4.84
N ILE A 5 55.43 -11.56 -5.54
CA ILE A 5 53.97 -11.34 -5.35
C ILE A 5 53.52 -9.94 -4.88
N VAL A 6 53.10 -9.17 -5.89
CA VAL A 6 51.92 -8.30 -6.02
C VAL A 6 51.00 -8.17 -4.79
N LEU A 7 50.85 -6.96 -4.26
CA LEU A 7 49.62 -6.54 -3.57
C LEU A 7 49.04 -5.30 -4.26
N LEU A 8 48.06 -5.56 -5.11
CA LEU A 8 47.08 -4.59 -5.60
C LEU A 8 45.98 -4.51 -4.53
N THR A 9 46.13 -3.66 -3.51
CA THR A 9 45.07 -3.44 -2.51
C THR A 9 44.18 -2.28 -2.92
N ALA A 10 42.96 -2.67 -3.29
CA ALA A 10 41.82 -1.81 -3.54
C ALA A 10 41.54 -0.87 -2.36
N VAL A 11 41.57 0.44 -2.65
CA VAL A 11 40.90 1.46 -1.83
C VAL A 11 40.02 2.23 -2.77
N LEU A 12 38.75 1.83 -2.82
CA LEU A 12 37.54 2.61 -3.14
C LEU A 12 36.40 1.61 -3.40
N PRO A 13 35.48 1.49 -2.43
CA PRO A 13 34.10 1.74 -2.81
C PRO A 13 33.41 2.53 -1.71
N LEU A 14 33.40 3.86 -1.81
CA LEU A 14 32.47 4.70 -1.04
C LEU A 14 31.43 5.39 -1.92
N MET A 15 31.35 5.06 -3.21
CA MET A 15 30.34 5.58 -4.14
C MET A 15 29.95 4.54 -5.18
N ALA A 16 29.30 3.47 -4.75
CA ALA A 16 28.59 2.54 -5.62
C ALA A 16 27.55 1.85 -4.71
N LYS A 17 26.24 2.07 -4.78
CA LYS A 17 25.38 2.38 -5.91
C LYS A 17 24.07 3.01 -5.36
N CYS A 18 23.89 4.33 -5.48
CA CYS A 18 22.53 4.90 -5.53
C CYS A 18 22.08 5.19 -6.97
N PHE A 19 22.86 4.77 -7.98
CA PHE A 19 22.66 5.15 -9.38
C PHE A 19 22.45 3.96 -10.35
N LEU A 20 22.10 2.76 -9.85
CA LEU A 20 21.82 1.60 -10.72
C LEU A 20 20.37 1.08 -10.65
N PHE A 21 19.47 1.83 -10.03
CA PHE A 21 18.05 1.54 -10.12
C PHE A 21 17.40 2.71 -10.88
N ASN A 22 17.08 2.48 -12.16
CA ASN A 22 15.85 3.06 -12.68
C ASN A 22 14.79 2.63 -11.67
N GLY A 23 14.28 3.58 -10.87
CA GLY A 23 13.42 3.27 -9.73
C GLY A 23 12.34 2.30 -10.17
N PRO A 24 12.09 1.20 -9.43
CA PRO A 24 11.08 0.26 -9.87
C PRO A 24 9.78 1.04 -9.98
N ASN A 25 9.10 0.89 -11.11
CA ASN A 25 7.66 1.14 -11.19
C ASN A 25 7.02 0.49 -9.92
N TRP A 26 5.97 1.08 -9.35
CA TRP A 26 5.22 0.52 -8.20
C TRP A 26 4.57 -0.82 -8.60
N ASN A 27 5.39 -1.86 -8.73
CA ASN A 27 5.09 -3.06 -9.50
C ASN A 27 4.50 -4.15 -8.64
N ASN A 28 4.86 -4.15 -7.37
CA ASN A 28 4.68 -5.31 -6.53
C ASN A 28 4.01 -4.82 -5.26
N LEU A 29 2.68 -4.90 -5.22
CA LEU A 29 1.93 -4.74 -3.98
C LEU A 29 2.26 -5.95 -3.10
N ARG A 30 3.15 -5.74 -2.13
CA ARG A 30 3.59 -6.75 -1.18
C ARG A 30 3.13 -6.37 0.20
N VAL A 31 2.65 -7.36 0.93
CA VAL A 31 2.32 -7.25 2.36
C VAL A 31 3.22 -8.19 3.15
N THR A 32 3.14 -8.10 4.48
CA THR A 32 4.04 -8.77 5.44
C THR A 32 5.51 -8.35 5.33
N TRP A 33 6.23 -8.37 6.44
CA TRP A 33 7.64 -8.01 6.51
C TRP A 33 8.39 -9.01 7.38
N GLY A 34 9.66 -9.25 7.07
CA GLY A 34 10.49 -10.13 7.86
C GLY A 34 11.93 -10.18 7.36
N MET A 35 12.85 -10.50 8.27
CA MET A 35 14.30 -10.49 7.99
C MET A 35 14.76 -11.56 6.99
N ASN A 36 13.95 -12.60 6.76
CA ASN A 36 14.27 -13.68 5.84
C ASN A 36 13.55 -13.46 4.49
N PRO A 37 14.21 -12.94 3.45
CA PRO A 37 13.59 -12.68 2.15
C PRO A 37 13.21 -13.97 1.40
N PHE A 38 13.70 -15.14 1.86
CA PHE A 38 13.38 -16.44 1.25
C PHE A 38 12.19 -17.14 1.91
N ASN A 39 11.63 -16.57 2.99
CA ASN A 39 10.41 -17.09 3.57
C ASN A 39 9.21 -16.67 2.70
N TYR A 40 8.46 -17.65 2.20
CA TYR A 40 7.29 -17.41 1.34
C TYR A 40 6.17 -16.60 2.04
N ASN A 41 6.16 -16.55 3.37
CA ASN A 41 5.23 -15.73 4.15
C ASN A 41 5.67 -14.27 4.28
N ASN A 42 6.92 -13.95 3.93
CA ASN A 42 7.42 -12.57 3.92
C ASN A 42 7.22 -11.98 2.53
N TYR A 43 6.89 -10.69 2.45
CA TYR A 43 6.77 -9.97 1.18
C TYR A 43 5.72 -10.61 0.24
N ALA A 44 4.64 -11.10 0.82
CA ALA A 44 3.56 -11.81 0.15
C ALA A 44 2.93 -10.92 -0.93
N THR A 45 2.89 -11.42 -2.17
CA THR A 45 2.39 -10.64 -3.32
C THR A 45 0.87 -10.66 -3.41
N MET A 46 0.27 -9.48 -3.35
CA MET A 46 -1.16 -9.30 -3.50
C MET A 46 -1.58 -9.30 -4.99
N PRO A 47 -2.75 -9.87 -5.33
CA PRO A 47 -3.31 -9.77 -6.67
C PRO A 47 -3.58 -8.31 -7.04
N ARG A 48 -3.25 -7.94 -8.28
CA ARG A 48 -3.46 -6.58 -8.81
C ARG A 48 -4.57 -6.50 -9.85
N THR A 49 -5.16 -7.64 -10.19
CA THR A 49 -6.35 -7.75 -11.03
C THR A 49 -7.43 -8.54 -10.28
N GLU A 50 -8.68 -8.22 -10.57
CA GLU A 50 -9.86 -8.91 -10.02
C GLU A 50 -9.83 -10.41 -10.35
N GLN A 51 -9.40 -10.76 -11.57
CA GLN A 51 -9.25 -12.15 -12.01
C GLN A 51 -8.21 -12.91 -11.17
N ASP A 52 -7.03 -12.32 -10.94
CA ASP A 52 -6.01 -12.93 -10.09
C ASP A 52 -6.49 -13.06 -8.63
N ALA A 53 -7.31 -12.11 -8.16
CA ALA A 53 -7.86 -12.14 -6.81
C ALA A 53 -8.76 -13.36 -6.61
N ILE A 54 -9.69 -13.57 -7.55
CA ILE A 54 -10.60 -14.71 -7.53
C ILE A 54 -9.81 -16.03 -7.59
N LEU A 55 -8.80 -16.12 -8.46
CA LEU A 55 -7.94 -17.31 -8.54
C LEU A 55 -7.15 -17.57 -7.25
N LYS A 56 -6.80 -16.53 -6.51
CA LYS A 56 -6.13 -16.63 -5.19
C LYS A 56 -7.08 -16.81 -4.01
N GLY A 57 -8.38 -16.98 -4.26
CA GLY A 57 -9.40 -17.24 -3.25
C GLY A 57 -9.97 -16.00 -2.56
N PHE A 58 -9.77 -14.81 -3.12
CA PHE A 58 -10.46 -13.61 -2.63
C PHE A 58 -11.92 -13.62 -3.10
N VAL A 59 -12.83 -13.24 -2.21
CA VAL A 59 -14.27 -13.21 -2.47
C VAL A 59 -14.76 -11.77 -2.48
N MET A 60 -15.61 -11.42 -3.44
CA MET A 60 -16.23 -10.10 -3.51
C MET A 60 -17.22 -9.91 -2.35
N LYS A 61 -17.15 -8.77 -1.69
CA LYS A 61 -17.98 -8.43 -0.52
C LYS A 61 -18.81 -7.18 -0.73
N SER A 62 -18.33 -6.28 -1.56
CA SER A 62 -19.06 -5.07 -1.95
C SER A 62 -18.69 -4.73 -3.39
N ASN A 63 -19.65 -4.16 -4.12
CA ASN A 63 -19.43 -3.64 -5.47
C ASN A 63 -19.48 -2.10 -5.45
N CYS A 64 -19.23 -1.49 -6.61
CA CYS A 64 -19.26 -0.03 -6.76
C CYS A 64 -20.60 0.66 -6.42
N ASN A 65 -21.71 -0.08 -6.30
CA ASN A 65 -23.03 0.48 -6.04
C ASN A 65 -23.47 0.34 -4.57
N ALA A 66 -22.70 -0.38 -3.76
CA ALA A 66 -23.17 -0.86 -2.47
C ALA A 66 -22.86 0.07 -1.29
N THR A 67 -21.85 0.94 -1.36
CA THR A 67 -21.39 1.72 -0.20
C THR A 67 -21.04 3.16 -0.60
N ARG A 68 -21.39 4.13 0.28
CA ARG A 68 -21.04 5.55 0.09
C ARG A 68 -19.72 5.95 0.75
N ASN A 69 -19.23 5.14 1.69
CA ASN A 69 -18.05 5.44 2.52
C ASN A 69 -16.72 5.14 1.81
N PHE A 70 -16.71 4.29 0.80
CA PHE A 70 -15.54 4.00 -0.02
C PHE A 70 -15.98 3.72 -1.47
N VAL A 71 -15.03 3.71 -2.39
CA VAL A 71 -15.26 3.34 -3.80
C VAL A 71 -14.42 2.14 -4.18
N GLY A 72 -14.96 1.32 -5.08
CA GLY A 72 -14.30 0.14 -5.63
C GLY A 72 -15.02 -1.15 -5.29
N LYS A 73 -14.75 -2.18 -6.09
CA LYS A 73 -15.18 -3.55 -5.78
C LYS A 73 -14.27 -4.08 -4.68
N ARG A 74 -14.82 -4.39 -3.52
CA ARG A 74 -14.08 -4.85 -2.35
C ARG A 74 -14.01 -6.36 -2.29
N TYR A 75 -12.81 -6.86 -2.05
CA TYR A 75 -12.47 -8.27 -1.97
C TYR A 75 -11.63 -8.56 -0.73
N TRP A 76 -11.92 -9.66 -0.04
CA TRP A 76 -11.04 -10.18 1.01
C TRP A 76 -11.01 -11.70 1.00
N LYS A 77 -10.00 -12.27 1.65
CA LYS A 77 -9.73 -13.70 1.66
C LYS A 77 -10.06 -14.29 3.03
N ASP A 78 -10.59 -15.51 3.06
CA ASP A 78 -10.82 -16.31 4.27
C ASP A 78 -11.65 -15.62 5.38
N GLU A 79 -12.56 -14.70 5.00
CA GLU A 79 -13.31 -13.84 5.96
C GLU A 79 -12.43 -12.99 6.89
N ASP A 80 -11.18 -12.72 6.50
CA ASP A 80 -10.24 -11.91 7.26
C ASP A 80 -10.23 -10.46 6.74
N PRO A 81 -10.74 -9.48 7.52
CA PRO A 81 -10.74 -8.08 7.12
C PRO A 81 -9.37 -7.38 7.31
N SER A 82 -8.31 -8.11 7.69
CA SER A 82 -6.97 -7.54 7.90
C SER A 82 -6.38 -6.97 6.60
N VAL A 83 -6.65 -7.60 5.46
CA VAL A 83 -6.23 -7.13 4.14
C VAL A 83 -7.38 -7.24 3.16
N MET A 84 -7.95 -6.08 2.80
CA MET A 84 -9.03 -5.97 1.84
C MET A 84 -8.52 -5.21 0.62
N LEU A 85 -8.80 -5.73 -0.58
CA LEU A 85 -8.37 -5.14 -1.85
C LEU A 85 -9.55 -4.47 -2.52
N LEU A 86 -9.31 -3.27 -3.06
CA LEU A 86 -10.29 -2.53 -3.84
C LEU A 86 -9.88 -2.56 -5.31
N TYR A 87 -10.81 -2.94 -6.18
CA TYR A 87 -10.62 -2.90 -7.64
C TYR A 87 -11.52 -1.84 -8.27
N ASP A 88 -11.03 -1.22 -9.34
CA ASP A 88 -11.83 -0.32 -10.15
C ASP A 88 -12.90 -1.08 -10.96
N VAL A 89 -13.75 -0.32 -11.66
CA VAL A 89 -14.82 -0.87 -12.50
C VAL A 89 -14.30 -1.84 -13.57
N ASN A 90 -13.08 -1.63 -14.06
CA ASN A 90 -12.42 -2.45 -15.09
C ASN A 90 -11.64 -3.65 -14.51
N GLY A 91 -11.57 -3.79 -13.19
CA GLY A 91 -10.93 -4.91 -12.50
C GLY A 91 -9.45 -4.74 -12.21
N TYR A 92 -8.90 -3.52 -12.29
CA TYR A 92 -7.52 -3.24 -11.86
C TYR A 92 -7.48 -2.72 -10.42
N ILE A 93 -6.41 -3.03 -9.69
CA ILE A 93 -6.27 -2.61 -8.28
C ILE A 93 -6.39 -1.09 -8.13
N ALA A 94 -7.35 -0.62 -7.34
CA ALA A 94 -7.59 0.79 -7.10
C ALA A 94 -7.10 1.24 -5.72
N GLY A 95 -7.04 0.31 -4.76
CA GLY A 95 -6.66 0.63 -3.39
C GLY A 95 -6.61 -0.59 -2.49
N ILE A 96 -6.32 -0.32 -1.22
CA ILE A 96 -6.23 -1.29 -0.15
C ILE A 96 -6.95 -0.74 1.08
N GLN A 97 -7.53 -1.64 1.86
CA GLN A 97 -8.19 -1.35 3.11
C GLN A 97 -7.70 -2.28 4.21
N ILE A 98 -7.69 -1.76 5.43
CA ILE A 98 -7.43 -2.53 6.65
C ILE A 98 -8.64 -2.34 7.57
N GLY A 99 -9.20 -3.46 8.02
CA GLY A 99 -10.30 -3.50 8.96
C GLY A 99 -9.81 -3.71 10.39
N ILE A 100 -10.44 -2.97 11.31
CA ILE A 100 -10.08 -2.95 12.72
C ILE A 100 -11.36 -3.22 13.50
N ALA A 101 -11.39 -4.31 14.26
CA ALA A 101 -12.57 -4.70 15.02
C ALA A 101 -12.96 -3.60 16.02
N LYS A 102 -14.26 -3.35 16.16
CA LYS A 102 -14.76 -2.43 17.19
C LYS A 102 -14.56 -3.02 18.59
N GLY A 103 -14.31 -2.14 19.56
CA GLY A 103 -14.12 -2.54 20.96
C GLY A 103 -12.70 -3.00 21.32
N LEU A 104 -11.74 -2.89 20.39
CA LEU A 104 -10.33 -3.10 20.72
C LEU A 104 -9.87 -2.09 21.77
N LYS A 105 -9.02 -2.57 22.67
CA LYS A 105 -8.43 -1.79 23.75
C LYS A 105 -6.93 -1.63 23.55
N THR A 106 -6.41 -0.46 23.82
CA THR A 106 -4.96 -0.22 23.90
C THR A 106 -4.38 -0.90 25.14
N GLY A 107 -3.05 -0.96 25.25
CA GLY A 107 -2.38 -1.43 26.47
C GLY A 107 -2.70 -0.61 27.73
N SER A 108 -3.18 0.63 27.58
CA SER A 108 -3.67 1.48 28.67
C SER A 108 -5.15 1.26 29.03
N GLY A 109 -5.89 0.45 28.26
CA GLY A 109 -7.33 0.18 28.46
C GLY A 109 -8.27 1.14 27.72
N ASP A 110 -7.73 2.07 26.94
CA ASP A 110 -8.50 3.03 26.14
C ASP A 110 -9.08 2.35 24.88
N ASN A 111 -10.17 2.90 24.33
CA ASN A 111 -10.72 2.43 23.07
C ASN A 111 -9.78 2.74 21.91
N TYR A 112 -9.61 1.80 20.99
CA TYR A 112 -8.91 1.99 19.73
C TYR A 112 -9.86 1.71 18.55
N PRO A 113 -9.87 2.58 17.52
CA PRO A 113 -9.20 3.88 17.43
C PRO A 113 -9.70 4.89 18.47
N PHE A 114 -8.90 5.92 18.74
CA PHE A 114 -9.33 7.00 19.63
C PHE A 114 -10.49 7.78 19.00
N GLN A 115 -11.39 8.30 19.84
CA GLN A 115 -12.64 8.95 19.39
C GLN A 115 -12.41 10.06 18.34
N GLN A 116 -11.31 10.80 18.46
CA GLN A 116 -10.93 11.90 17.57
C GLN A 116 -10.49 11.42 16.17
N GLN A 117 -10.16 10.14 16.02
CA GLN A 117 -9.71 9.55 14.77
C GLN A 117 -10.84 8.84 14.02
N ILE A 118 -12.01 8.72 14.65
CA ILE A 118 -13.21 8.18 14.00
C ILE A 118 -13.68 9.19 12.95
N ASN A 119 -14.03 8.68 11.77
CA ASN A 119 -14.34 9.38 10.54
C ASN A 119 -13.16 10.07 9.85
N ALA A 120 -11.97 10.07 10.44
CA ALA A 120 -10.73 10.57 9.83
C ALA A 120 -9.50 10.09 10.64
N PRO A 121 -8.73 9.08 10.19
CA PRO A 121 -8.89 8.28 8.98
C PRO A 121 -9.74 7.01 9.16
N PHE A 122 -10.24 6.72 10.38
CA PHE A 122 -10.95 5.47 10.67
C PHE A 122 -12.44 5.60 10.36
N VAL A 123 -12.85 5.11 9.20
CA VAL A 123 -14.24 5.22 8.74
C VAL A 123 -15.07 4.06 9.29
N ASP A 124 -16.26 4.36 9.79
CA ASP A 124 -17.20 3.35 10.27
C ASP A 124 -17.74 2.49 9.11
N ASP A 125 -17.64 1.17 9.24
CA ASP A 125 -18.21 0.20 8.29
C ASP A 125 -18.75 -1.02 9.04
N GLY A 126 -19.96 -0.89 9.60
CA GLY A 126 -20.66 -1.99 10.27
C GLY A 126 -19.95 -2.41 11.55
N ASP A 127 -19.35 -3.59 11.58
CA ASP A 127 -18.64 -4.14 12.75
C ASP A 127 -17.15 -3.73 12.81
N LEU A 128 -16.68 -2.99 11.81
CA LEU A 128 -15.28 -2.61 11.65
C LEU A 128 -15.12 -1.08 11.59
N TYR A 129 -13.93 -0.63 11.97
CA TYR A 129 -13.36 0.62 11.48
C TYR A 129 -12.40 0.32 10.34
N ILE A 130 -12.51 1.07 9.24
CA ILE A 130 -11.71 0.86 8.04
C ILE A 130 -10.77 2.04 7.83
N ILE A 131 -9.51 1.75 7.52
CA ILE A 131 -8.59 2.72 6.93
C ILE A 131 -8.47 2.39 5.45
N THR A 132 -8.62 3.37 4.58
CA THR A 132 -8.56 3.19 3.12
C THR A 132 -7.39 3.98 2.53
N ALA A 133 -6.60 3.32 1.68
CA ALA A 133 -5.64 3.97 0.81
C ALA A 133 -5.94 3.65 -0.66
N TYR A 134 -6.02 4.67 -1.51
CA TYR A 134 -6.18 4.53 -2.94
C TYR A 134 -4.86 4.77 -3.66
N PHE A 135 -4.61 3.95 -4.68
CA PHE A 135 -3.45 4.04 -5.57
C PHE A 135 -3.76 4.85 -6.85
N THR A 136 -5.01 5.26 -7.01
CA THR A 136 -5.55 6.04 -8.13
C THR A 136 -6.52 7.08 -7.58
N ASP A 137 -6.95 8.03 -8.40
CA ASP A 137 -7.97 8.99 -8.00
C ASP A 137 -9.31 8.29 -7.67
N PRO A 138 -9.82 8.37 -6.42
CA PRO A 138 -11.07 7.74 -6.01
C PRO A 138 -12.28 8.18 -6.84
N ALA A 139 -12.31 9.40 -7.38
CA ALA A 139 -13.42 9.89 -8.21
C ALA A 139 -13.64 9.07 -9.49
N THR A 140 -12.59 8.39 -9.96
CA THR A 140 -12.61 7.62 -11.21
C THR A 140 -12.83 6.12 -11.01
N VAL A 141 -12.62 5.60 -9.80
CA VAL A 141 -12.54 4.15 -9.50
C VAL A 141 -13.80 3.39 -9.95
N CYS A 142 -14.98 3.94 -9.68
CA CYS A 142 -16.26 3.29 -9.99
C CYS A 142 -16.97 3.85 -11.23
N THR A 143 -16.36 4.79 -11.94
CA THR A 143 -16.97 5.46 -13.10
C THR A 143 -16.26 5.10 -14.39
N ILE A 144 -14.98 5.46 -14.50
CA ILE A 144 -14.16 5.28 -15.70
C ILE A 144 -13.19 4.10 -15.50
N GLY A 145 -12.57 4.02 -14.32
CA GLY A 145 -11.50 3.07 -14.02
C GLY A 145 -10.23 3.32 -14.84
N ARG A 146 -9.23 2.46 -14.65
CA ARG A 146 -7.98 2.50 -15.42
C ARG A 146 -8.09 1.70 -16.71
N THR A 147 -7.35 2.12 -17.72
CA THR A 147 -7.14 1.32 -18.93
C THR A 147 -5.99 0.32 -18.74
N GLU A 148 -5.89 -0.68 -19.63
CA GLU A 148 -4.74 -1.59 -19.64
C GLU A 148 -3.41 -0.84 -19.85
N SER A 149 -3.42 0.21 -20.66
CA SER A 149 -2.24 1.06 -20.88
C SER A 149 -1.82 1.78 -19.60
N ASP A 150 -2.77 2.35 -18.86
CA ASP A 150 -2.50 3.00 -17.57
C ASP A 150 -1.95 2.01 -16.55
N PHE A 151 -2.53 0.81 -16.50
CA PHE A 151 -2.08 -0.27 -15.63
C PHE A 151 -0.65 -0.72 -15.97
N ARG A 152 -0.32 -0.86 -17.26
CA ARG A 152 1.04 -1.23 -17.69
C ARG A 152 2.06 -0.12 -17.39
N THR A 153 1.66 1.14 -17.52
CA THR A 153 2.54 2.30 -17.32
C THR A 153 2.78 2.58 -15.83
N HIS A 154 1.72 2.59 -15.03
CA HIS A 154 1.77 3.00 -13.62
C HIS A 154 1.79 1.82 -12.64
N GLY A 155 1.61 0.58 -13.11
CA GLY A 155 1.60 -0.60 -12.26
C GLY A 155 0.46 -0.57 -11.24
N THR A 156 0.78 -0.61 -9.96
CA THR A 156 -0.20 -0.59 -8.86
C THR A 156 -0.95 0.73 -8.81
N GLY A 157 -0.28 1.84 -9.12
CA GLY A 157 -0.89 3.16 -9.15
C GLY A 157 0.13 4.27 -9.38
N ASN A 158 -0.38 5.47 -9.60
CA ASN A 158 0.40 6.67 -9.91
C ASN A 158 0.39 7.71 -8.78
N VAL A 159 -0.39 7.47 -7.73
CA VAL A 159 -0.59 8.38 -6.60
C VAL A 159 -0.95 7.57 -5.36
N LEU A 160 -0.72 8.10 -4.17
CA LEU A 160 -1.21 7.52 -2.92
C LEU A 160 -2.12 8.53 -2.23
N HIS A 161 -3.40 8.18 -2.11
CA HIS A 161 -4.40 8.93 -1.37
C HIS A 161 -4.81 8.14 -0.13
N ILE A 162 -4.75 8.74 1.05
CA ILE A 162 -5.26 8.15 2.28
C ILE A 162 -6.59 8.83 2.58
N GLN A 163 -7.66 8.05 2.69
CA GLN A 163 -8.96 8.59 3.03
C GLN A 163 -8.93 9.17 4.45
N ASN A 164 -9.36 10.42 4.56
CA ASN A 164 -9.33 11.22 5.78
C ASN A 164 -10.66 11.95 6.01
N GLY A 165 -11.75 11.27 5.67
CA GLY A 165 -13.12 11.74 5.82
C GLY A 165 -14.10 10.59 5.57
N THR A 166 -15.38 10.83 5.79
CA THR A 166 -16.42 9.83 5.50
C THR A 166 -16.67 9.67 4.01
N LEU A 167 -16.33 10.68 3.20
CA LEU A 167 -16.42 10.57 1.75
C LEU A 167 -15.13 9.97 1.16
N PRO A 168 -15.23 9.14 0.10
CA PRO A 168 -14.07 8.54 -0.55
C PRO A 168 -13.10 9.55 -1.17
N THR A 169 -13.58 10.75 -1.49
CA THR A 169 -12.80 11.85 -2.08
C THR A 169 -12.16 12.77 -1.05
N ASP A 170 -12.52 12.63 0.23
CA ASP A 170 -11.89 13.39 1.31
C ASP A 170 -10.56 12.70 1.64
N VAL A 171 -9.49 13.11 0.95
CA VAL A 171 -8.20 12.41 0.99
C VAL A 171 -7.04 13.34 1.36
N ILE A 172 -6.06 12.76 2.07
CA ILE A 172 -4.71 13.29 2.16
C ILE A 172 -3.88 12.64 1.07
N THR A 173 -3.25 13.43 0.22
CA THR A 173 -2.40 12.94 -0.86
C THR A 173 -0.93 12.92 -0.41
N ALA A 174 -0.24 11.79 -0.61
CA ALA A 174 1.19 11.72 -0.41
C ALA A 174 1.92 12.45 -1.55
N PRO A 175 2.87 13.36 -1.24
CA PRO A 175 3.70 14.00 -2.25
C PRO A 175 4.49 12.97 -3.06
N THR A 176 4.51 13.12 -4.38
CA THR A 176 5.26 12.25 -5.29
C THR A 176 6.70 12.73 -5.53
N HIS A 177 7.01 13.98 -5.17
CA HIS A 177 8.33 14.56 -5.28
C HIS A 177 8.78 15.18 -3.95
N GLU A 178 10.06 15.03 -3.64
CA GLU A 178 10.65 15.51 -2.39
C GLU A 178 10.53 17.02 -2.21
N LYS A 179 10.66 17.79 -3.29
CA LYS A 179 10.47 19.26 -3.28
C LYS A 179 9.10 19.68 -2.74
N ASP A 180 8.09 18.82 -2.89
CA ASP A 180 6.70 19.09 -2.51
C ASP A 180 6.45 18.73 -1.02
N LEU A 181 7.47 18.22 -0.29
CA LEU A 181 7.37 17.89 1.15
C LEU A 181 7.39 19.13 2.05
N THR A 182 8.04 20.22 1.62
CA THR A 182 8.34 21.41 2.44
C THR A 182 7.12 22.09 3.08
N SER A 183 5.92 21.89 2.52
CA SER A 183 4.66 22.44 3.02
C SER A 183 3.71 21.37 3.57
N THR A 184 4.24 20.22 3.97
CA THR A 184 3.44 19.07 4.42
C THR A 184 3.91 18.52 5.76
N GLU A 185 3.05 17.74 6.41
CA GLU A 185 3.39 17.01 7.65
C GLU A 185 4.17 15.70 7.38
N TRP A 186 4.47 15.40 6.12
CA TRP A 186 5.27 14.23 5.76
C TRP A 186 6.73 14.47 6.15
N THR A 187 7.30 13.51 6.86
CA THR A 187 8.69 13.56 7.32
C THR A 187 9.48 12.40 6.71
N GLU A 188 10.79 12.57 6.61
CA GLU A 188 11.68 11.52 6.13
C GLU A 188 11.60 10.30 7.06
N GLY A 189 11.16 9.18 6.50
CA GLY A 189 11.12 7.90 7.20
C GLY A 189 12.53 7.37 7.45
N LYS A 190 12.76 6.78 8.62
CA LYS A 190 14.01 6.03 8.85
C LYS A 190 13.96 4.70 8.11
N CYS A 191 15.07 4.29 7.51
CA CYS A 191 15.20 2.95 6.94
C CYS A 191 15.22 1.93 8.07
N PHE A 192 14.20 1.07 8.15
CA PHE A 192 14.16 -0.02 9.12
C PHE A 192 14.63 -1.32 8.46
N PRO A 193 15.75 -1.92 8.94
CA PRO A 193 16.17 -3.23 8.46
C PRO A 193 15.00 -4.22 8.60
N SER A 194 14.61 -4.88 7.51
CA SER A 194 13.45 -5.78 7.33
C SER A 194 12.12 -5.20 6.79
N MET A 195 11.94 -3.88 6.67
CA MET A 195 10.71 -3.29 6.09
C MET A 195 10.88 -2.81 4.63
N GLU A 196 11.79 -3.41 3.86
CA GLU A 196 12.09 -3.13 2.44
C GLU A 196 11.87 -1.68 1.97
N LEU A 197 12.89 -0.84 2.14
CA LEU A 197 13.32 0.16 1.15
C LEU A 197 14.85 0.10 1.10
N TRP A 198 15.39 -0.73 0.21
CA TRP A 198 16.81 -0.75 -0.17
C TRP A 198 16.95 -0.37 -1.65
#